data_AF-A0A3D4A5I1-F1
#
_entry.id   AF-A0A3D4A5I1-F1
#
_cell.length_a   1.000
_cell.length_b   1.000
_cell.length_c   1.000
_cell.angle_alpha   90.00
_cell.angle_beta   90.00
_cell.angle_gamma   90.00
#
_symmetry.space_group_name_H-M   'P 1'
#
loop_
_entity.id
_entity.type
_entity.pdbx_description
1 polymer ?
#
loop_
_entity_poly.entity_id
_entity_poly.type
_entity_poly.pdbx_seq_one_letter_code
_entity_poly.pdbx_strand_id
1 'polypeptide(L)'
;MLTESLIADFHRDGYLFARGLFSEAEMQSLHRIAKADQQLVAEAYTRLDANGAETKLAVRNELVDSPYSAVVRSERVARTMERLLDDEVYHYHHKMMLKEPRVGGAWEWHQDYGYWYNNGCIYPDMGSCLIAVDRASKANGCLQVLRGSHSIGRVEHVAIGDQTGADPARVEAAKLRHELVYCEMEPGDALFFHANLLHRSDANTSEHPRWSLICCYNTKHNDPIIENGRHPNYSPLEIWDDERVSRILTSG
;
A
#
# COMPACT_ATOMS: atom_id res chain seq x y z
N MET A 1 -8.37 -18.94 1.99
CA MET A 1 -8.28 -19.00 3.47
C MET A 1 -6.82 -18.86 3.88
N LEU A 2 -6.48 -17.86 4.70
CA LEU A 2 -5.12 -17.65 5.19
C LEU A 2 -4.73 -18.79 6.15
N THR A 3 -3.57 -19.42 5.95
CA THR A 3 -3.08 -20.53 6.79
C THR A 3 -2.08 -20.01 7.82
N GLU A 4 -1.89 -20.75 8.92
CA GLU A 4 -0.89 -20.41 9.95
C GLU A 4 0.53 -20.29 9.38
N SER A 5 0.85 -21.10 8.36
CA SER A 5 2.14 -20.99 7.65
C SER A 5 2.30 -19.63 6.95
N LEU A 6 1.25 -19.10 6.33
CA LEU A 6 1.31 -17.81 5.63
C LEU A 6 1.38 -16.64 6.62
N ILE A 7 0.75 -16.77 7.79
CA ILE A 7 0.90 -15.81 8.89
C ILE A 7 2.34 -15.81 9.40
N ALA A 8 2.91 -16.99 9.65
CA ALA A 8 4.32 -17.13 10.04
C ALA A 8 5.28 -16.57 8.99
N ASP A 9 5.00 -16.77 7.70
CA ASP A 9 5.76 -16.17 6.60
C ASP A 9 5.70 -14.65 6.64
N PHE A 10 4.52 -14.04 6.86
CA PHE A 10 4.39 -12.60 7.03
C PHE A 10 5.21 -12.08 8.21
N HIS A 11 5.16 -12.72 9.38
CA HIS A 11 5.95 -12.27 10.53
C HIS A 11 7.46 -12.42 10.32
N ARG A 12 7.89 -13.45 9.58
CA ARG A 12 9.31 -13.67 9.25
C ARG A 12 9.82 -12.70 8.18
N ASP A 13 9.06 -12.53 7.10
CA ASP A 13 9.50 -11.84 5.88
C ASP A 13 9.00 -10.38 5.81
N GLY A 14 8.02 -10.01 6.63
CA GLY A 14 7.40 -8.69 6.70
C GLY A 14 6.38 -8.42 5.60
N TYR A 15 6.12 -9.40 4.73
CA TYR A 15 5.12 -9.31 3.67
C TYR A 15 4.53 -10.68 3.31
N LEU A 16 3.41 -10.66 2.60
CA LEU A 16 2.71 -11.83 2.08
C LEU A 16 2.08 -11.51 0.71
N PHE A 17 2.36 -12.36 -0.28
CA PHE A 17 1.64 -12.32 -1.56
C PHE A 17 0.32 -13.09 -1.47
N ALA A 18 -0.76 -12.48 -1.96
CA ALA A 18 -2.02 -13.13 -2.25
C ALA A 18 -2.29 -13.06 -3.75
N ARG A 19 -2.04 -14.16 -4.46
CA ARG A 19 -2.22 -14.25 -5.91
C ARG A 19 -3.69 -14.40 -6.27
N GLY A 20 -4.16 -13.64 -7.25
CA GLY A 20 -5.56 -13.64 -7.68
C GLY A 20 -6.55 -13.36 -6.55
N LEU A 21 -6.23 -12.42 -5.65
CA LEU A 21 -7.12 -12.04 -4.54
C LEU A 21 -8.44 -11.48 -5.07
N PHE A 22 -8.36 -10.71 -6.16
CA PHE A 22 -9.51 -10.27 -6.94
C PHE A 22 -9.52 -10.97 -8.30
N SER A 23 -10.72 -11.30 -8.76
CA SER A 23 -10.93 -11.96 -10.05
C SER A 23 -10.63 -11.01 -11.21
N GLU A 24 -10.37 -11.59 -12.38
CA GLU A 24 -10.14 -10.82 -13.60
C GLU A 24 -11.32 -9.87 -13.91
N ALA A 25 -12.56 -10.31 -13.72
CA ALA A 25 -13.74 -9.49 -13.98
C ALA A 25 -13.84 -8.28 -13.02
N GLU A 26 -13.57 -8.48 -11.72
CA GLU A 26 -13.51 -7.40 -10.73
C GLU A 26 -12.43 -6.38 -11.11
N MET A 27 -11.26 -6.86 -11.53
CA MET A 27 -10.11 -6.01 -11.84
C MET A 27 -10.24 -5.27 -13.16
N GLN A 28 -10.78 -5.90 -14.21
CA GLN A 28 -11.09 -5.22 -15.46
C GLN A 28 -12.09 -4.08 -15.21
N SER A 29 -13.08 -4.30 -14.35
CA SER A 29 -14.04 -3.26 -14.01
C SER A 29 -13.41 -2.14 -13.19
N LEU A 30 -12.69 -2.46 -12.11
CA LEU A 30 -11.98 -1.47 -11.29
C LEU A 30 -10.99 -0.64 -12.13
N HIS A 31 -10.28 -1.27 -13.06
CA HIS A 31 -9.39 -0.59 -13.99
C HIS A 31 -10.17 0.40 -14.88
N ARG A 32 -11.28 -0.02 -15.51
CA ARG A 32 -12.12 0.89 -16.33
C ARG A 32 -12.61 2.09 -15.50
N ILE A 33 -13.12 1.84 -14.31
CA ILE A 33 -13.61 2.86 -13.38
C ILE A 33 -12.48 3.85 -13.04
N ALA A 34 -11.32 3.34 -12.63
CA ALA A 34 -10.19 4.17 -12.25
C ALA A 34 -9.68 5.05 -13.39
N LYS A 35 -9.57 4.52 -14.61
CA LYS A 35 -9.12 5.30 -15.78
C LYS A 35 -10.16 6.34 -16.24
N ALA A 36 -11.44 6.14 -15.93
CA ALA A 36 -12.52 7.08 -16.24
C ALA A 36 -12.74 8.13 -15.13
N ASP A 37 -12.15 7.94 -13.95
CA ASP A 37 -12.36 8.78 -12.78
C ASP A 37 -11.55 10.09 -12.85
N GLN A 38 -12.16 11.11 -13.46
CA GLN A 38 -11.56 12.43 -13.59
C GLN A 38 -11.32 13.12 -12.25
N GLN A 39 -12.13 12.82 -11.24
CA GLN A 39 -12.00 13.41 -9.91
C GLN A 39 -10.76 12.86 -9.19
N LEU A 40 -10.54 11.55 -9.26
CA LEU A 40 -9.33 10.91 -8.74
C LEU A 40 -8.06 11.49 -9.37
N VAL A 41 -8.07 11.73 -10.68
CA VAL A 41 -6.93 12.35 -11.39
C VAL A 41 -6.74 13.81 -11.00
N ALA A 42 -7.82 14.58 -10.86
CA ALA A 42 -7.77 16.00 -10.51
C ALA A 42 -7.27 16.23 -9.07
N GLU A 43 -7.59 15.32 -8.16
CA GLU A 43 -7.19 15.40 -6.75
C GLU A 43 -5.83 14.73 -6.47
N ALA A 44 -5.25 14.04 -7.46
CA ALA A 44 -3.91 13.49 -7.34
C ALA A 44 -2.89 14.62 -7.24
N TYR A 45 -1.98 14.51 -6.27
CA TYR A 45 -0.88 15.46 -6.11
C TYR A 45 0.46 14.84 -6.47
N THR A 46 1.42 15.69 -6.81
CA THR A 46 2.76 15.29 -7.22
C THR A 46 3.73 15.32 -6.04
N ARG A 47 4.69 14.41 -6.07
CA ARG A 47 5.96 14.48 -5.33
C ARG A 47 7.10 14.30 -6.32
N LEU A 48 8.24 14.93 -6.03
CA LEU A 48 9.47 14.77 -6.79
C LEU A 48 10.34 13.70 -6.14
N ASP A 49 10.84 12.77 -6.94
CA ASP A 49 11.86 11.80 -6.51
C ASP A 49 13.25 12.45 -6.37
N ALA A 50 14.26 11.66 -5.97
CA ALA A 50 15.63 12.17 -5.78
C ALA A 50 16.25 12.77 -7.05
N ASN A 51 15.73 12.44 -8.24
CA ASN A 51 16.20 12.91 -9.53
C ASN A 51 15.29 14.01 -10.12
N GLY A 52 14.25 14.43 -9.39
CA GLY A 52 13.30 15.46 -9.83
C GLY A 52 12.18 14.95 -10.75
N ALA A 53 11.98 13.64 -10.90
CA ALA A 53 10.87 13.10 -11.67
C ALA A 53 9.57 13.05 -10.83
N GLU A 54 8.44 13.30 -11.49
CA GLU A 54 7.14 13.39 -10.84
C GLU A 54 6.50 12.02 -10.59
N THR A 55 6.12 11.75 -9.34
CA THR A 55 5.23 10.64 -8.97
C THR A 55 3.91 11.18 -8.45
N LYS A 56 2.80 10.54 -8.84
CA LYS A 56 1.43 10.99 -8.53
C LYS A 56 0.71 10.02 -7.62
N LEU A 57 -0.03 10.55 -6.66
CA LEU A 57 -0.92 9.77 -5.81
C LEU A 57 -2.15 10.59 -5.38
N ALA A 58 -3.28 9.89 -5.23
CA ALA A 58 -4.47 10.41 -4.57
C ALA A 58 -4.66 9.65 -3.25
N VAL A 59 -4.77 10.37 -2.13
CA VAL A 59 -4.94 9.79 -0.79
C VAL A 59 -6.32 10.15 -0.24
N ARG A 60 -6.96 9.21 0.45
CA ARG A 60 -8.28 9.36 1.07
C ARG A 60 -8.26 8.82 2.49
N ASN A 61 -8.70 9.66 3.43
CA ASN A 61 -8.91 9.29 4.83
C ASN A 61 -10.34 8.84 5.11
N GLU A 62 -11.28 9.20 4.23
CA GLU A 62 -12.70 8.90 4.39
C GLU A 62 -13.13 7.79 3.44
N LEU A 63 -14.12 7.02 3.88
CA LEU A 63 -14.78 6.00 3.08
C LEU A 63 -16.16 6.51 2.65
N VAL A 64 -16.27 6.82 1.36
CA VAL A 64 -17.54 7.12 0.68
C VAL A 64 -18.03 5.88 -0.08
N ASP A 65 -19.29 5.82 -0.49
CA ASP A 65 -19.79 4.72 -1.32
C ASP A 65 -19.13 4.76 -2.71
N SER A 66 -18.09 3.95 -2.88
CA SER A 66 -17.31 3.87 -4.11
C SER A 66 -16.71 2.48 -4.32
N PRO A 67 -16.33 2.12 -5.56
CA PRO A 67 -15.58 0.90 -5.85
C PRO A 67 -14.27 0.77 -5.06
N TYR A 68 -13.56 1.88 -4.78
CA TYR A 68 -12.33 1.83 -3.99
C TYR A 68 -12.61 1.52 -2.51
N SER A 69 -13.66 2.13 -1.94
CA SER A 69 -14.11 1.81 -0.59
C SER A 69 -14.59 0.36 -0.48
N ALA A 70 -15.18 -0.21 -1.53
CA ALA A 70 -15.54 -1.62 -1.55
C ALA A 70 -14.31 -2.53 -1.41
N VAL A 71 -13.19 -2.19 -2.06
CA VAL A 71 -11.93 -2.94 -1.89
C VAL A 71 -11.38 -2.78 -0.47
N VAL A 72 -11.40 -1.58 0.10
CA VAL A 72 -10.98 -1.34 1.49
C VAL A 72 -11.85 -2.12 2.49
N ARG A 73 -13.15 -2.25 2.23
CA ARG A 73 -14.08 -2.96 3.12
C ARG A 73 -14.08 -4.46 2.91
N SER A 74 -13.44 -4.96 1.86
CA SER A 74 -13.48 -6.38 1.52
C SER A 74 -12.91 -7.25 2.63
N GLU A 75 -13.65 -8.30 3.01
CA GLU A 75 -13.17 -9.28 3.98
C GLU A 75 -11.86 -9.96 3.55
N ARG A 76 -11.67 -10.19 2.24
CA ARG A 76 -10.40 -10.67 1.66
C ARG A 76 -9.20 -9.80 2.05
N VAL A 77 -9.42 -8.50 2.26
CA VAL A 77 -8.37 -7.54 2.61
C VAL A 77 -8.36 -7.29 4.12
N ALA A 78 -9.46 -6.81 4.69
CA ALA A 78 -9.54 -6.39 6.09
C ALA A 78 -9.38 -7.57 7.06
N ARG A 79 -10.09 -8.70 6.86
CA ARG A 79 -9.94 -9.89 7.74
C ARG A 79 -8.56 -10.52 7.62
N THR A 80 -7.96 -10.47 6.42
CA THR A 80 -6.58 -10.91 6.25
C THR A 80 -5.64 -10.04 7.08
N MET A 81 -5.80 -8.72 7.05
CA MET A 81 -4.97 -7.81 7.84
C MET A 81 -5.18 -8.00 9.35
N GLU A 82 -6.41 -8.19 9.83
CA GLU A 82 -6.68 -8.52 11.25
C GLU A 82 -5.89 -9.75 11.70
N ARG A 83 -5.89 -10.81 10.88
CA ARG A 83 -5.16 -12.04 11.19
C ARG A 83 -3.64 -11.88 11.12
N LEU A 84 -3.13 -10.99 10.27
CA LEU A 84 -1.70 -10.73 10.14
C LEU A 84 -1.16 -9.83 11.26
N LEU A 85 -1.99 -8.94 11.80
CA LEU A 85 -1.62 -8.02 12.88
C LEU A 85 -2.09 -8.50 14.27
N ASP A 86 -2.89 -9.57 14.33
CA ASP A 86 -3.45 -10.16 15.55
C ASP A 86 -4.30 -9.16 16.39
N ASP A 87 -5.03 -8.27 15.71
CA ASP A 87 -5.98 -7.35 16.33
C ASP A 87 -7.08 -6.93 15.33
N GLU A 88 -8.18 -6.39 15.85
CA GLU A 88 -9.16 -5.66 15.06
C GLU A 88 -8.47 -4.48 14.35
N VAL A 89 -8.77 -4.30 13.07
CA VAL A 89 -8.20 -3.22 12.27
C VAL A 89 -9.26 -2.22 11.84
N TYR A 90 -8.84 -0.97 11.69
CA TYR A 90 -9.65 0.07 11.06
C TYR A 90 -8.94 0.64 9.84
N HIS A 91 -9.72 1.26 8.95
CA HIS A 91 -9.18 1.98 7.80
C HIS A 91 -8.44 3.22 8.28
N TYR A 92 -7.15 3.30 7.98
CA TYR A 92 -6.33 4.47 8.31
C TYR A 92 -6.31 5.44 7.13
N HIS A 93 -5.94 4.98 5.94
CA HIS A 93 -6.17 5.70 4.68
C HIS A 93 -6.06 4.71 3.53
N HIS A 94 -6.51 5.11 2.35
CA HIS A 94 -6.21 4.40 1.13
C HIS A 94 -5.69 5.36 0.08
N LYS A 95 -4.90 4.84 -0.86
CA LYS A 95 -4.26 5.66 -1.88
C LYS A 95 -4.24 4.95 -3.23
N MET A 96 -4.51 5.69 -4.30
CA MET A 96 -4.21 5.27 -5.66
C MET A 96 -2.85 5.81 -6.03
N MET A 97 -1.93 4.94 -6.40
CA MET A 97 -0.61 5.32 -6.93
C MET A 97 -0.66 5.30 -8.45
N LEU A 98 -0.27 6.40 -9.10
CA LEU A 98 -0.37 6.57 -10.56
C LEU A 98 1.03 6.71 -11.15
N LYS A 99 1.58 5.61 -11.69
CA LYS A 99 2.82 5.67 -12.47
C LYS A 99 2.53 5.65 -13.96
N GLU A 100 2.52 6.83 -14.55
CA GLU A 100 2.31 6.99 -15.99
C GLU A 100 3.51 6.49 -16.82
N PRO A 101 3.26 6.01 -18.06
CA PRO A 101 4.31 5.53 -18.95
C PRO A 101 5.44 6.54 -19.12
N ARG A 102 6.68 6.08 -19.08
CA ARG A 102 7.94 6.83 -19.29
C ARG A 102 8.24 7.99 -18.34
N VAL A 103 7.25 8.49 -17.60
CA VAL A 103 7.37 9.72 -16.81
C VAL A 103 7.15 9.53 -15.32
N GLY A 104 6.53 8.41 -14.90
CA GLY A 104 6.26 8.18 -13.48
C GLY A 104 7.55 8.01 -12.67
N GLY A 105 7.83 8.96 -11.77
CA GLY A 105 9.03 8.99 -10.94
C GLY A 105 9.15 7.82 -9.95
N ALA A 106 10.30 7.70 -9.31
CA ALA A 106 10.54 6.73 -8.26
C ALA A 106 9.76 7.09 -6.97
N TRP A 107 9.53 6.08 -6.14
CA TRP A 107 9.19 6.29 -4.74
C TRP A 107 10.36 5.80 -3.92
N GLU A 108 10.93 6.67 -3.09
CA GLU A 108 12.20 6.41 -2.42
C GLU A 108 12.07 5.30 -1.36
N TRP A 109 13.21 4.74 -0.93
CA TRP A 109 13.22 3.80 0.19
C TRP A 109 12.61 4.45 1.41
N HIS A 110 11.61 3.80 2.01
CA HIS A 110 10.93 4.29 3.20
C HIS A 110 10.30 3.14 4.00
N GLN A 111 9.83 3.48 5.19
CA GLN A 111 8.88 2.70 5.95
C GLN A 111 7.62 3.55 6.09
N ASP A 112 6.44 2.97 5.87
CA ASP A 112 5.17 3.67 6.05
C ASP A 112 5.05 4.21 7.49
N TYR A 113 5.49 3.42 8.49
CA TYR A 113 5.52 3.84 9.89
C TYR A 113 6.44 5.04 10.16
N GLY A 114 7.46 5.27 9.33
CA GLY A 114 8.29 6.48 9.42
C GLY A 114 7.46 7.77 9.26
N TYR A 115 6.41 7.71 8.44
CA TYR A 115 5.44 8.80 8.32
C TYR A 115 4.46 8.79 9.48
N TRP A 116 3.87 7.63 9.76
CA TRP A 116 2.75 7.48 10.67
C TRP A 116 3.14 7.69 12.13
N TYR A 117 4.41 7.44 12.49
CA TYR A 117 5.00 7.83 13.77
C TYR A 117 4.82 9.34 14.04
N ASN A 118 5.09 10.17 13.03
CA ASN A 118 4.91 11.62 13.12
C ASN A 118 3.43 12.04 13.02
N ASN A 119 2.51 11.10 12.75
CA ASN A 119 1.06 11.32 12.81
C ASN A 119 0.43 10.84 14.12
N GLY A 120 1.24 10.45 15.12
CA GLY A 120 0.78 10.10 16.46
C GLY A 120 0.59 8.61 16.70
N CYS A 121 0.88 7.73 15.74
CA CYS A 121 0.89 6.28 15.97
C CYS A 121 2.08 5.89 16.85
N ILE A 122 1.82 5.17 17.94
CA ILE A 122 2.85 4.83 18.95
C ILE A 122 3.52 3.49 18.64
N TYR A 123 2.80 2.55 18.05
CA TYR A 123 3.29 1.24 17.66
C TYR A 123 3.32 1.10 16.13
N PRO A 124 4.21 0.26 15.58
CA PRO A 124 4.23 -0.05 14.16
C PRO A 124 3.19 -1.12 13.77
N ASP A 125 2.19 -1.36 14.63
CA ASP A 125 1.15 -2.39 14.50
C ASP A 125 0.11 -1.97 13.46
N MET A 126 0.60 -1.84 12.23
CA MET A 126 -0.04 -1.26 11.07
C MET A 126 0.43 -2.03 9.83
N GLY A 127 -0.41 -2.04 8.80
CA GLY A 127 -0.08 -2.74 7.57
C GLY A 127 -0.77 -2.15 6.36
N SER A 128 -0.17 -2.40 5.21
CA SER A 128 -0.67 -1.97 3.91
C SER A 128 -0.96 -3.20 3.06
N CYS A 129 -2.06 -3.15 2.30
CA CYS A 129 -2.35 -4.09 1.23
C CYS A 129 -2.33 -3.34 -0.10
N LEU A 130 -1.34 -3.62 -0.94
CA LEU A 130 -1.24 -3.09 -2.30
C LEU A 130 -1.89 -4.09 -3.27
N ILE A 131 -2.93 -3.66 -3.97
CA ILE A 131 -3.60 -4.40 -5.03
C ILE A 131 -3.14 -3.87 -6.37
N ALA A 132 -2.65 -4.76 -7.24
CA ALA A 132 -2.26 -4.41 -8.59
C ALA A 132 -3.51 -4.13 -9.44
N VAL A 133 -3.69 -2.89 -9.91
CA VAL A 133 -4.76 -2.51 -10.84
C VAL A 133 -4.27 -2.70 -12.28
N ASP A 134 -3.07 -2.18 -12.56
CA ASP A 134 -2.30 -2.54 -13.74
C ASP A 134 -1.30 -3.64 -13.39
N ARG A 135 -0.82 -4.37 -14.41
CA ARG A 135 0.30 -5.30 -14.26
C ARG A 135 1.52 -4.56 -13.67
N ALA A 136 2.13 -5.11 -12.63
CA ALA A 136 3.37 -4.60 -12.04
C ALA A 136 4.54 -5.50 -12.44
N SER A 137 5.55 -4.90 -13.07
CA SER A 137 6.77 -5.55 -13.54
C SER A 137 8.00 -4.73 -13.13
N LYS A 138 9.20 -5.29 -13.25
CA LYS A 138 10.43 -4.49 -13.04
C LYS A 138 10.49 -3.28 -13.98
N ALA A 139 10.08 -3.44 -15.23
CA ALA A 139 10.18 -2.41 -16.26
C ALA A 139 9.29 -1.19 -16.01
N ASN A 140 8.11 -1.39 -15.40
CA ASN A 140 7.21 -0.29 -15.02
C ASN A 140 7.28 0.06 -13.52
N GLY A 141 8.38 -0.33 -12.88
CA GLY A 141 8.72 0.04 -11.52
C GLY A 141 7.82 -0.61 -10.48
N CYS A 142 7.66 -1.94 -10.49
CA CYS A 142 6.99 -2.66 -9.40
C CYS A 142 7.59 -2.32 -8.02
N LEU A 143 6.83 -2.61 -6.96
CA LEU A 143 7.33 -2.42 -5.61
C LEU A 143 8.57 -3.30 -5.37
N GLN A 144 9.52 -2.77 -4.64
CA GLN A 144 10.69 -3.48 -4.15
C GLN A 144 10.64 -3.49 -2.64
N VAL A 145 11.00 -4.62 -2.03
CA VAL A 145 11.07 -4.76 -0.58
C VAL A 145 12.41 -5.37 -0.18
N LEU A 146 12.88 -5.06 1.03
CA LEU A 146 13.97 -5.82 1.66
C LEU A 146 13.35 -6.87 2.59
N ARG A 147 13.40 -8.15 2.21
CA ARG A 147 12.76 -9.25 2.96
C ARG A 147 13.21 -9.26 4.42
N GLY A 148 12.26 -9.27 5.35
CA GLY A 148 12.49 -9.31 6.78
C GLY A 148 13.00 -7.99 7.37
N SER A 149 13.09 -6.92 6.58
CA SER A 149 13.61 -5.63 7.08
C SER A 149 12.68 -4.95 8.07
N HIS A 150 11.41 -5.36 8.18
CA HIS A 150 10.52 -4.87 9.25
C HIS A 150 11.06 -5.16 10.65
N SER A 151 11.86 -6.22 10.81
CA SER A 151 12.46 -6.60 12.10
C SER A 151 13.61 -5.70 12.54
N ILE A 152 14.09 -4.77 11.70
CA ILE A 152 15.11 -3.78 12.10
C ILE A 152 14.52 -2.68 13.00
N GLY A 153 13.19 -2.61 13.11
CA GLY A 153 12.47 -1.53 13.78
C GLY A 153 12.34 -0.27 12.91
N ARG A 154 11.91 0.84 13.53
CA ARG A 154 11.77 2.13 12.85
C ARG A 154 13.15 2.72 12.53
N VAL A 155 13.38 3.02 11.26
CA VAL A 155 14.52 3.78 10.75
C VAL A 155 14.16 5.26 10.71
N GLU A 156 15.13 6.12 11.00
CA GLU A 156 14.93 7.56 10.91
C GLU A 156 14.60 8.00 9.49
N HIS A 157 13.74 8.99 9.34
CA HIS A 157 13.33 9.49 8.03
C HIS A 157 13.87 10.90 7.78
N VAL A 158 14.36 11.13 6.57
CA VAL A 158 14.98 12.38 6.13
C VAL A 158 14.35 12.83 4.81
N ALA A 159 14.57 14.09 4.43
CA ALA A 159 14.14 14.57 3.11
C ALA A 159 15.03 13.97 2.00
N ILE A 160 14.40 13.43 0.95
CA ILE A 160 15.03 12.91 -0.27
C ILE A 160 14.19 13.39 -1.45
N GLY A 161 14.69 14.37 -2.20
CA GLY A 161 13.84 15.15 -3.11
C GLY A 161 12.74 15.86 -2.32
N ASP A 162 11.49 15.78 -2.79
CA ASP A 162 10.30 16.24 -2.04
C ASP A 162 9.67 15.12 -1.20
N GLN A 163 10.27 13.93 -1.22
CA GLN A 163 9.80 12.78 -0.48
C GLN A 163 10.47 12.74 0.90
N THR A 164 9.78 12.12 1.84
CA THR A 164 10.36 11.74 3.12
C THR A 164 10.79 10.28 2.96
N GLY A 165 12.09 9.99 3.04
CA GLY A 165 12.65 8.65 2.85
C GLY A 165 13.40 8.16 4.08
N ALA A 166 13.64 6.87 4.17
CA ALA A 166 14.48 6.29 5.22
C ALA A 166 15.94 6.74 5.07
N ASP A 167 16.62 6.92 6.20
CA ASP A 167 18.05 7.28 6.27
C ASP A 167 18.89 6.43 5.28
N PRO A 168 19.58 7.05 4.31
CA PRO A 168 20.31 6.30 3.28
C PRO A 168 21.39 5.37 3.84
N ALA A 169 22.10 5.75 4.90
CA ALA A 169 23.13 4.91 5.49
C ALA A 169 22.53 3.64 6.13
N ARG A 170 21.36 3.78 6.76
CA ARG A 170 20.58 2.64 7.29
C ARG A 170 20.06 1.75 6.17
N VAL A 171 19.57 2.34 5.08
CA VAL A 171 19.11 1.60 3.89
C VAL A 171 20.26 0.80 3.26
N GLU A 172 21.44 1.40 3.06
CA GLU A 172 22.60 0.68 2.53
C GLU A 172 23.05 -0.46 3.46
N ALA A 173 23.04 -0.23 4.78
CA ALA A 173 23.32 -1.30 5.74
C ALA A 173 22.27 -2.42 5.69
N ALA A 174 20.99 -2.11 5.47
CA ALA A 174 19.92 -3.10 5.33
C ALA A 174 20.07 -3.92 4.05
N LYS A 175 20.40 -3.30 2.91
CA LYS A 175 20.65 -3.99 1.62
C LYS A 175 21.76 -5.04 1.68
N LEU A 176 22.74 -4.87 2.57
CA LEU A 176 23.81 -5.85 2.79
C LEU A 176 23.37 -7.08 3.61
N ARG A 177 22.19 -7.03 4.25
CA ARG A 177 21.73 -8.04 5.23
C ARG A 177 20.41 -8.70 4.83
N HIS A 178 19.63 -8.04 4.00
CA HIS A 178 18.29 -8.46 3.59
C HIS A 178 18.22 -8.62 2.09
N GLU A 179 17.53 -9.66 1.65
CA GLU A 179 17.30 -9.94 0.23
C GLU A 179 16.42 -8.85 -0.39
N LEU A 180 16.85 -8.28 -1.51
CA LEU A 180 16.02 -7.41 -2.35
C LEU A 180 15.05 -8.26 -3.17
N VAL A 181 13.75 -8.06 -2.95
CA VAL A 181 12.69 -8.74 -3.68
C VAL A 181 11.92 -7.75 -4.54
N TYR A 182 11.73 -8.09 -5.81
CA TYR A 182 10.87 -7.35 -6.73
C TYR A 182 9.47 -7.96 -6.73
N CYS A 183 8.46 -7.14 -6.44
CA CYS A 183 7.09 -7.57 -6.28
C CYS A 183 6.32 -7.47 -7.60
N GLU A 184 6.68 -8.33 -8.56
CA GLU A 184 5.94 -8.46 -9.82
C GLU A 184 4.58 -9.13 -9.59
N MET A 185 3.53 -8.54 -10.18
CA MET A 185 2.13 -8.85 -9.89
C MET A 185 1.28 -8.69 -11.14
N GLU A 186 0.33 -9.60 -11.34
CA GLU A 186 -0.73 -9.45 -12.33
C GLU A 186 -1.92 -8.70 -11.73
N PRO A 187 -2.80 -8.05 -12.53
CA PRO A 187 -4.00 -7.41 -12.01
C PRO A 187 -4.81 -8.33 -11.10
N GLY A 188 -5.13 -7.87 -9.89
CA GLY A 188 -5.86 -8.64 -8.87
C GLY A 188 -5.00 -9.41 -7.89
N ASP A 189 -3.70 -9.54 -8.15
CA ASP A 189 -2.74 -9.90 -7.11
C ASP A 189 -2.65 -8.79 -6.06
N ALA A 190 -2.38 -9.20 -4.82
CA ALA A 190 -2.14 -8.31 -3.71
C ALA A 190 -0.84 -8.63 -2.96
N LEU A 191 -0.24 -7.60 -2.40
CA LEU A 191 0.88 -7.68 -1.46
C LEU A 191 0.46 -7.04 -0.14
N PHE A 192 0.34 -7.86 0.90
CA PHE A 192 0.23 -7.39 2.28
C PHE A 192 1.63 -7.15 2.81
N PHE A 193 1.89 -6.02 3.46
CA PHE A 193 3.19 -5.73 4.05
C PHE A 193 3.08 -4.90 5.33
N HIS A 194 3.98 -5.18 6.26
CA HIS A 194 4.09 -4.52 7.54
C HIS A 194 4.60 -3.07 7.39
N ALA A 195 4.14 -2.15 8.25
CA ALA A 195 4.46 -0.73 8.14
C ALA A 195 5.97 -0.39 8.26
N ASN A 196 6.74 -1.26 8.92
CA ASN A 196 8.20 -1.16 9.02
C ASN A 196 8.96 -1.88 7.89
N LEU A 197 8.32 -2.58 6.97
CA LEU A 197 9.06 -3.20 5.87
C LEU A 197 9.68 -2.09 5.01
N LEU A 198 11.01 -2.09 4.85
CA LEU A 198 11.66 -1.18 3.92
C LEU A 198 11.21 -1.52 2.51
N HIS A 199 10.61 -0.53 1.84
CA HIS A 199 10.11 -0.69 0.49
C HIS A 199 10.29 0.58 -0.34
N ARG A 200 10.28 0.41 -1.66
CA ARG A 200 10.41 1.48 -2.65
C ARG A 200 9.81 1.09 -3.98
N SER A 201 9.86 1.97 -4.98
CA SER A 201 9.67 1.57 -6.38
C SER A 201 10.50 2.42 -7.34
N ASP A 202 11.07 1.81 -8.37
CA ASP A 202 11.78 2.54 -9.43
C ASP A 202 10.83 3.38 -10.29
N ALA A 203 11.39 4.35 -11.00
CA ALA A 203 10.66 5.10 -12.02
C ALA A 203 10.09 4.15 -13.09
N ASN A 204 8.92 4.49 -13.63
CA ASN A 204 8.32 3.81 -14.76
C ASN A 204 8.94 4.33 -16.06
N THR A 205 9.91 3.58 -16.59
CA THR A 205 10.55 3.89 -17.87
C THR A 205 9.91 3.15 -19.05
N SER A 206 8.81 2.42 -18.82
CA SER A 206 8.15 1.59 -19.83
C SER A 206 7.03 2.31 -20.57
N GLU A 207 6.47 1.63 -21.57
CA GLU A 207 5.28 2.06 -22.33
C GLU A 207 3.95 1.81 -21.61
N HIS A 208 3.97 1.11 -20.48
CA HIS A 208 2.76 0.65 -19.79
C HIS A 208 2.57 1.39 -18.47
N PRO A 209 1.35 1.83 -18.14
CA PRO A 209 1.08 2.43 -16.83
C PRO A 209 1.24 1.38 -15.72
N ARG A 210 1.41 1.86 -14.49
CA ARG A 210 1.37 1.02 -13.29
C ARG A 210 0.56 1.69 -12.20
N TRP A 211 -0.74 1.45 -12.21
CA TRP A 211 -1.65 1.89 -11.17
C TRP A 211 -1.82 0.79 -10.11
N SER A 212 -1.92 1.21 -8.85
CA SER A 212 -2.16 0.30 -7.72
C SER A 212 -2.98 1.00 -6.65
N LEU A 213 -3.95 0.29 -6.09
CA LEU A 213 -4.70 0.73 -4.93
C LEU A 213 -4.03 0.18 -3.67
N ILE A 214 -3.72 1.03 -2.70
CA ILE A 214 -3.12 0.63 -1.42
C ILE A 214 -4.09 0.94 -0.30
N CYS A 215 -4.55 -0.08 0.40
CA CYS A 215 -5.38 0.03 1.60
C CYS A 215 -4.48 -0.05 2.83
N CYS A 216 -4.46 0.99 3.66
CA CYS A 216 -3.64 1.05 4.87
C CYS A 216 -4.54 0.90 6.09
N TYR A 217 -4.15 0.02 6.99
CA TYR A 217 -4.89 -0.29 8.20
C TYR A 217 -4.02 -0.08 9.42
N ASN A 218 -4.67 0.33 10.50
CA ASN A 218 -4.08 0.41 11.82
C ASN A 218 -4.88 -0.49 12.77
N THR A 219 -4.21 -1.04 13.76
CA THR A 219 -4.84 -1.84 14.81
C THR A 219 -5.60 -0.94 15.79
N LYS A 220 -6.68 -1.46 16.35
CA LYS A 220 -7.55 -0.73 17.28
C LYS A 220 -6.82 -0.22 18.51
N HIS A 221 -5.92 -1.04 19.08
CA HIS A 221 -5.18 -0.65 20.27
C HIS A 221 -4.13 0.46 20.00
N ASN A 222 -3.79 0.70 18.73
CA ASN A 222 -2.81 1.68 18.29
C ASN A 222 -3.46 2.97 17.76
N ASP A 223 -4.59 3.38 18.33
CA ASP A 223 -5.26 4.65 18.01
C ASP A 223 -4.28 5.84 18.19
N PRO A 224 -4.06 6.69 17.16
CA PRO A 224 -3.10 7.78 17.24
C PRO A 224 -3.39 8.77 18.37
N ILE A 225 -2.34 9.25 19.04
CA ILE A 225 -2.49 10.23 20.14
C ILE A 225 -2.87 11.65 19.68
N ILE A 226 -2.84 11.91 18.36
CA ILE A 226 -3.20 13.21 17.78
C ILE A 226 -4.64 13.14 17.31
N GLU A 227 -5.55 13.74 18.08
CA GLU A 227 -6.95 13.88 17.69
C GLU A 227 -7.12 14.84 16.51
N ASN A 228 -8.02 14.49 15.57
CA ASN A 228 -8.29 15.29 14.36
C ASN A 228 -7.01 15.62 13.57
N GLY A 229 -6.04 14.71 13.60
CA GLY A 229 -4.79 14.83 12.86
C GLY A 229 -4.97 14.69 11.35
N ARG A 230 -3.84 14.55 10.63
CA ARG A 230 -3.84 14.34 9.19
C ARG A 230 -4.60 13.07 8.77
N HIS A 231 -4.57 12.03 9.61
CA HIS A 231 -5.19 10.74 9.38
C HIS A 231 -6.18 10.44 10.52
N PRO A 232 -7.21 9.61 10.29
CA PRO A 232 -8.27 9.39 11.24
C PRO A 232 -7.80 8.61 12.47
N ASN A 233 -8.44 8.92 13.59
CA ASN A 233 -8.47 8.07 14.77
C ASN A 233 -9.30 6.80 14.52
N TYR A 234 -9.25 5.89 15.48
CA TYR A 234 -10.00 4.64 15.43
C TYR A 234 -11.48 4.88 15.13
N SER A 235 -11.99 4.15 14.14
CA SER A 235 -13.41 3.99 13.87
C SER A 235 -13.68 2.56 13.42
N PRO A 236 -14.71 1.88 13.94
CA PRO A 236 -14.99 0.50 13.53
C PRO A 236 -15.20 0.40 12.01
N LEU A 237 -14.51 -0.53 11.36
CA LEU A 237 -14.67 -0.77 9.93
C LEU A 237 -15.86 -1.71 9.68
N GLU A 238 -16.88 -1.24 8.97
CA GLU A 238 -17.85 -2.15 8.36
C GLU A 238 -17.15 -2.98 7.27
N ILE A 239 -16.90 -4.25 7.57
CA ILE A 239 -16.33 -5.23 6.65
C ILE A 239 -17.46 -5.86 5.81
N TRP A 240 -17.25 -5.92 4.50
CA TRP A 240 -18.20 -6.44 3.52
C TRP A 240 -17.77 -7.81 3.01
N ASP A 241 -18.75 -8.69 2.82
CA ASP A 241 -18.54 -10.01 2.21
C ASP A 241 -18.12 -9.89 0.73
N ASP A 242 -17.52 -10.96 0.23
CA ASP A 242 -17.01 -11.01 -1.14
C ASP A 242 -18.08 -10.84 -2.21
N GLU A 243 -19.32 -11.27 -1.95
CA GLU A 243 -20.43 -11.14 -2.89
C GLU A 243 -20.84 -9.65 -3.07
N ARG A 244 -20.97 -8.91 -1.96
CA ARG A 244 -21.26 -7.47 -1.96
C ARG A 244 -20.15 -6.71 -2.67
N VAL A 245 -18.89 -7.01 -2.38
CA VAL A 245 -17.74 -6.36 -3.03
C VAL A 245 -17.74 -6.64 -4.54
N SER A 246 -17.88 -7.90 -4.93
CA SER A 246 -17.91 -8.29 -6.34
C SER A 246 -19.06 -7.62 -7.09
N ARG A 247 -20.25 -7.56 -6.50
CA ARG A 247 -21.41 -6.84 -7.08
C ARG A 247 -21.10 -5.36 -7.30
N ILE A 248 -20.52 -4.66 -6.33
CA ILE A 248 -20.17 -3.23 -6.47
C ILE A 248 -19.11 -3.03 -7.55
N LEU A 249 -18.09 -3.87 -7.60
CA LEU A 249 -17.03 -3.77 -8.60
C LEU A 249 -17.52 -4.07 -10.01
N THR A 250 -18.44 -5.03 -10.19
CA THR A 250 -18.86 -5.51 -11.51
C THR A 250 -20.14 -4.89 -12.05
N SER A 251 -20.92 -4.18 -11.22
CA SER A 251 -22.16 -3.52 -11.63
C SER A 251 -21.95 -2.11 -12.21
N GLY A 252 -20.69 -1.68 -12.38
CA GLY A 252 -20.27 -0.36 -12.89
C GLY A 252 -19.83 -0.33 -14.36
#